data_AF-A0AAN5YKV2-F1
#
_entry.id   AF-A0AAN5YKV2-F1
#
_cell.length_a   1.000
_cell.length_b   1.000
_cell.length_c   1.000
_cell.angle_alpha   90.00
_cell.angle_beta   90.00
_cell.angle_gamma   90.00
#
_symmetry.space_group_name_H-M   'P 1'
#
loop_
_entity.id
_entity.type
_entity.pdbx_description
1 polymer ?
#
loop_
_entity_poly.entity_id
_entity_poly.type
_entity_poly.pdbx_seq_one_letter_code
_entity_poly.pdbx_strand_id
1 'polypeptide(L)'
;MSQQQIPRAHPGEIQDSDVLAAIVSFVERNRQQIWQHTGRKGGWEGWLQAELANFISQSSPYFVEREQAVYQDTSQSIDLWCKHRMEYYDPYTNPNPSERYQRIGVELKCGGEYQDFFSNTLASFQGRVIKDINKIIAGINTGLTGQSGARVYAVGVTAEFTDLYGFESIARTGMQVRYWQSPPLQNTDSLYVLWWYRDFR
;
A
#
# COMPACT_ATOMS: atom_id res chain seq x y z
N MET A 1 6.16 26.96 11.38
CA MET A 1 6.76 25.62 11.53
C MET A 1 6.94 25.05 10.14
N SER A 2 8.15 24.63 9.75
CA SER A 2 8.38 24.02 8.44
C SER A 2 7.72 22.63 8.43
N GLN A 3 6.73 22.42 7.56
CA GLN A 3 6.19 21.09 7.29
C GLN A 3 7.35 20.20 6.83
N GLN A 4 7.59 19.09 7.51
CA GLN A 4 8.61 18.13 7.09
C GLN A 4 8.03 17.39 5.88
N GLN A 5 8.55 17.69 4.69
CA GLN A 5 8.16 16.98 3.49
C GLN A 5 8.58 15.52 3.61
N ILE A 6 7.66 14.60 3.29
CA ILE A 6 7.96 13.18 3.16
C ILE A 6 9.10 13.04 2.14
N PRO A 7 10.13 12.23 2.39
CA PRO A 7 11.18 11.98 1.41
C PRO A 7 10.65 11.13 0.25
N ARG A 8 11.04 11.52 -0.97
CA ARG A 8 10.82 10.69 -2.17
C ARG A 8 11.70 9.45 -2.09
N ALA A 9 11.15 8.31 -2.45
CA ALA A 9 11.84 7.04 -2.40
C ALA A 9 12.94 6.94 -3.46
N HIS A 10 14.03 6.27 -3.10
CA HIS A 10 15.02 5.80 -4.07
C HIS A 10 14.47 4.59 -4.84
N PRO A 11 14.81 4.39 -6.13
CA PRO A 11 14.35 3.23 -6.90
C PRO A 11 14.64 1.88 -6.22
N GLY A 12 15.76 1.77 -5.51
CA GLY A 12 16.11 0.55 -4.76
C GLY A 12 15.08 0.21 -3.65
N GLU A 13 14.54 1.21 -2.95
CA GLU A 13 13.54 0.99 -1.89
C GLU A 13 12.22 0.43 -2.43
N ILE A 14 11.91 0.68 -3.71
CA ILE A 14 10.73 0.11 -4.38
C ILE A 14 10.99 -1.35 -4.75
N GLN A 15 12.22 -1.68 -5.14
CA GLN A 15 12.65 -3.01 -5.56
C GLN A 15 12.87 -3.98 -4.39
N ASP A 16 12.92 -3.48 -3.15
CA ASP A 16 12.99 -4.30 -1.94
C ASP A 16 11.75 -5.20 -1.73
N SER A 17 10.70 -5.05 -2.56
CA SER A 17 9.50 -5.88 -2.52
C SER A 17 8.83 -5.97 -3.88
N ASP A 18 8.71 -7.20 -4.40
CA ASP A 18 8.04 -7.46 -5.69
C ASP A 18 6.60 -6.95 -5.71
N VAL A 19 5.90 -7.05 -4.58
CA VAL A 19 4.51 -6.56 -4.43
C VAL A 19 4.46 -5.03 -4.54
N LEU A 20 5.34 -4.30 -3.84
CA LEU A 20 5.38 -2.84 -3.93
C LEU A 20 5.79 -2.38 -5.33
N ALA A 21 6.80 -3.02 -5.92
CA ALA A 21 7.23 -2.76 -7.29
C ALA A 21 6.10 -3.02 -8.30
N ALA A 22 5.33 -4.09 -8.12
CA ALA A 22 4.16 -4.39 -8.95
C ALA A 22 3.06 -3.31 -8.80
N ILE A 23 2.79 -2.82 -7.59
CA ILE A 23 1.83 -1.72 -7.37
C ILE A 23 2.28 -0.46 -8.09
N VAL A 24 3.53 -0.03 -7.89
CA VAL A 24 4.08 1.16 -8.55
C VAL A 24 4.03 1.01 -10.07
N SER A 25 4.45 -0.15 -10.60
CA SER A 25 4.39 -0.43 -12.03
C SER A 25 2.96 -0.46 -12.56
N PHE A 26 1.99 -0.97 -11.80
CA PHE A 26 0.59 -0.96 -12.20
C PHE A 26 0.06 0.47 -12.28
N VAL A 27 0.30 1.27 -11.25
CA VAL A 27 -0.11 2.68 -11.20
C VAL A 27 0.48 3.44 -12.38
N GLU A 28 1.77 3.24 -12.66
CA GLU A 28 2.45 3.88 -13.79
C GLU A 28 1.84 3.51 -15.16
N ARG A 29 1.56 2.21 -15.38
CA ARG A 29 1.02 1.70 -16.64
C ARG A 29 -0.44 2.12 -16.87
N ASN A 30 -1.21 2.27 -15.79
CA ASN A 30 -2.65 2.51 -15.84
C ASN A 30 -3.04 3.93 -15.44
N ARG A 31 -2.10 4.89 -15.43
CA ARG A 31 -2.32 6.29 -15.03
C ARG A 31 -3.57 6.92 -15.62
N GLN A 32 -3.75 6.83 -16.94
CA GLN A 32 -4.89 7.45 -17.63
C GLN A 32 -6.21 6.86 -17.16
N GLN A 33 -6.26 5.54 -17.00
CA GLN A 33 -7.45 4.86 -16.48
C GLN A 33 -7.72 5.30 -15.04
N ILE A 34 -6.70 5.31 -14.17
CA ILE A 34 -6.82 5.78 -12.79
C ILE A 34 -7.39 7.21 -12.73
N TRP A 35 -6.88 8.13 -13.54
CA TRP A 35 -7.40 9.50 -13.65
C TRP A 35 -8.88 9.57 -14.04
N GLN A 36 -9.36 8.66 -14.89
CA GLN A 36 -10.80 8.58 -15.23
C GLN A 36 -11.66 8.04 -14.08
N HIS A 37 -11.03 7.43 -13.08
CA HIS A 37 -11.68 6.82 -11.93
C HIS A 37 -11.61 7.70 -10.66
N THR A 38 -10.66 8.63 -10.54
CA THR A 38 -10.53 9.55 -9.39
C THR A 38 -11.78 10.43 -9.18
N GLY A 39 -12.45 10.84 -10.26
CA GLY A 39 -13.68 11.63 -10.22
C GLY A 39 -14.98 10.82 -9.99
N ARG A 40 -14.92 9.49 -9.80
CA ARG A 40 -16.13 8.66 -9.69
C ARG A 40 -16.67 8.57 -8.25
N LYS A 41 -18.00 8.66 -8.12
CA LYS A 41 -18.75 8.43 -6.88
C LYS A 41 -18.62 6.97 -6.42
N GLY A 42 -18.26 6.76 -5.16
CA GLY A 42 -18.05 5.43 -4.56
C GLY A 42 -16.58 5.02 -4.41
N GLY A 43 -15.65 5.84 -4.90
CA GLY A 43 -14.21 5.54 -4.86
C GLY A 43 -13.80 4.50 -5.90
N TRP A 44 -12.50 4.46 -6.18
CA TRP A 44 -11.91 3.53 -7.14
C TRP A 44 -11.00 2.48 -6.48
N GLU A 45 -10.99 2.48 -5.15
CA GLU A 45 -10.22 1.58 -4.30
C GLU A 45 -10.58 0.11 -4.53
N GLY A 46 -11.86 -0.25 -4.49
CA GLY A 46 -12.30 -1.63 -4.71
C GLY A 46 -12.00 -2.16 -6.12
N TRP A 47 -11.99 -1.28 -7.13
CA TRP A 47 -11.53 -1.60 -8.48
C TRP A 47 -10.02 -1.82 -8.49
N LEU A 48 -9.23 -0.89 -7.94
CA LEU A 48 -7.77 -1.00 -7.89
C LEU A 48 -7.33 -2.27 -7.14
N GLN A 49 -7.99 -2.62 -6.02
CA GLN A 49 -7.72 -3.88 -5.32
C GLN A 49 -7.93 -5.11 -6.23
N ALA A 50 -9.01 -5.13 -7.02
CA ALA A 50 -9.31 -6.23 -7.93
C ALA A 50 -8.25 -6.36 -9.04
N GLU A 51 -7.85 -5.23 -9.63
CA GLU A 51 -6.82 -5.19 -10.67
C GLU A 51 -5.45 -5.59 -10.12
N LEU A 52 -5.07 -5.08 -8.95
CA LEU A 52 -3.80 -5.43 -8.30
C LEU A 52 -3.75 -6.91 -7.93
N ALA A 53 -4.84 -7.50 -7.43
CA ALA A 53 -4.88 -8.92 -7.11
C ALA A 53 -4.56 -9.80 -8.33
N ASN A 54 -5.07 -9.41 -9.51
CA ASN A 54 -4.77 -10.07 -10.77
C ASN A 54 -3.33 -9.79 -11.23
N PHE A 55 -2.92 -8.52 -11.24
CA PHE A 55 -1.64 -8.08 -11.77
C PHE A 55 -0.44 -8.60 -10.97
N ILE A 56 -0.49 -8.51 -9.64
CA ILE A 56 0.55 -9.02 -8.74
C ILE A 56 0.72 -10.53 -8.96
N SER A 57 -0.38 -11.27 -9.08
CA SER A 57 -0.33 -12.70 -9.32
C SER A 57 0.30 -13.07 -10.67
N GLN A 58 0.28 -12.18 -11.66
CA GLN A 58 0.91 -12.39 -12.97
C GLN A 58 2.36 -11.91 -13.06
N SER A 59 2.77 -10.98 -12.20
CA SER A 59 4.06 -10.27 -12.28
C SER A 59 5.02 -10.58 -11.14
N SER A 60 4.60 -11.35 -10.14
CA SER A 60 5.38 -11.68 -8.95
C SER A 60 5.20 -13.16 -8.54
N PRO A 61 6.05 -13.72 -7.66
CA PRO A 61 5.91 -15.08 -7.16
C PRO A 61 4.79 -15.25 -6.11
N TYR A 62 3.95 -14.23 -5.91
CA TYR A 62 2.84 -14.26 -4.96
C TYR A 62 1.53 -14.64 -5.64
N PHE A 63 0.61 -15.20 -4.86
CA PHE A 63 -0.81 -15.20 -5.17
C PHE A 63 -1.53 -14.28 -4.19
N VAL A 64 -2.62 -13.65 -4.62
CA VAL A 64 -3.31 -12.63 -3.82
C VAL A 64 -4.71 -13.10 -3.43
N GLU A 65 -5.00 -13.04 -2.14
CA GLU A 65 -6.35 -13.16 -1.59
C GLU A 65 -6.80 -11.77 -1.10
N ARG A 66 -8.06 -11.42 -1.32
CA ARG A 66 -8.60 -10.11 -0.90
C ARG A 66 -9.37 -10.23 0.40
N GLU A 67 -9.40 -9.16 1.19
CA GLU A 67 -10.28 -9.01 2.36
C GLU A 67 -10.10 -10.13 3.41
N GLN A 68 -8.86 -10.44 3.77
CA GLN A 68 -8.57 -11.55 4.69
C GLN A 68 -8.49 -11.08 6.15
N ALA A 69 -9.17 -11.78 7.07
CA ALA A 69 -9.12 -11.49 8.51
C ALA A 69 -7.77 -11.93 9.12
N VAL A 70 -6.74 -11.09 8.97
CA VAL A 70 -5.36 -11.39 9.41
C VAL A 70 -4.94 -10.60 10.65
N TYR A 71 -5.71 -9.62 11.08
CA TYR A 71 -5.41 -8.80 12.26
C TYR A 71 -5.81 -9.49 13.56
N GLN A 72 -5.25 -9.02 14.68
CA GLN A 72 -5.66 -9.48 16.01
C GLN A 72 -7.16 -9.24 16.25
N ASP A 73 -7.66 -8.08 15.82
CA ASP A 73 -9.09 -7.80 15.73
C ASP A 73 -9.65 -8.45 14.46
N THR A 74 -10.35 -9.57 14.64
CA THR A 74 -10.92 -10.35 13.53
C THR A 74 -12.07 -9.67 12.81
N SER A 75 -12.58 -8.54 13.33
CA SER A 75 -13.53 -7.69 12.61
C SER A 75 -12.85 -6.87 11.50
N GLN A 76 -11.52 -6.85 11.46
CA GLN A 76 -10.73 -6.12 10.49
C GLN A 76 -10.09 -7.07 9.49
N SER A 77 -10.30 -6.79 8.21
CA SER A 77 -9.68 -7.49 7.08
C SER A 77 -8.49 -6.70 6.54
N ILE A 78 -7.52 -7.38 5.95
CA ILE A 78 -6.53 -6.74 5.08
C ILE A 78 -7.03 -6.70 3.64
N ASP A 79 -6.82 -5.58 2.95
CA ASP A 79 -7.33 -5.41 1.59
C ASP A 79 -6.73 -6.46 0.64
N LEU A 80 -5.40 -6.60 0.62
CA LEU A 80 -4.68 -7.64 -0.14
C LEU A 80 -3.74 -8.44 0.77
N TRP A 81 -3.89 -9.76 0.73
CA TRP A 81 -3.01 -10.71 1.40
C TRP A 81 -2.26 -11.55 0.36
N CYS A 82 -0.99 -11.21 0.16
CA CYS A 82 -0.11 -11.84 -0.81
C CYS A 82 0.63 -12.99 -0.13
N LYS A 83 0.46 -14.21 -0.64
CA LYS A 83 1.10 -15.42 -0.13
C LYS A 83 2.10 -15.92 -1.17
N HIS A 84 3.33 -16.15 -0.75
CA HIS A 84 4.35 -16.68 -1.66
C HIS A 84 3.91 -18.07 -2.15
N ARG A 85 4.04 -18.33 -3.46
CA ARG A 85 3.58 -19.60 -4.08
C ARG A 85 4.30 -20.83 -3.53
N MET A 86 5.51 -20.65 -3.03
CA MET A 86 6.24 -21.68 -2.29
C MET A 86 6.13 -21.35 -0.80
N GLU A 87 5.22 -22.03 -0.10
CA GLU A 87 4.96 -21.83 1.32
C GLU A 87 6.15 -22.27 2.22
N TYR A 88 7.07 -23.07 1.67
CA TYR A 88 8.30 -23.54 2.33
C TYR A 88 9.56 -22.75 1.95
N TYR A 89 9.39 -21.50 1.50
CA TYR A 89 10.53 -20.67 1.15
C TYR A 89 11.39 -20.35 2.38
N ASP A 90 12.67 -20.76 2.38
CA ASP A 90 13.63 -20.42 3.42
C ASP A 90 14.44 -19.17 3.02
N PRO A 91 14.19 -18.00 3.64
CA PRO A 91 14.86 -16.74 3.30
C PRO A 91 16.35 -16.73 3.66
N TYR A 92 16.86 -17.71 4.41
CA TYR A 92 18.28 -17.83 4.73
C TYR A 92 19.08 -18.58 3.67
N THR A 93 18.42 -19.39 2.84
CA THR A 93 19.08 -20.21 1.81
C THR A 93 18.99 -19.59 0.41
N ASN A 94 18.12 -18.61 0.21
CA ASN A 94 17.91 -17.99 -1.08
C ASN A 94 17.87 -16.46 -0.93
N PRO A 95 18.97 -15.76 -1.28
CA PRO A 95 19.25 -14.39 -0.82
C PRO A 95 18.54 -13.30 -1.65
N ASN A 96 17.60 -13.65 -2.53
CA ASN A 96 16.87 -12.64 -3.29
C ASN A 96 16.06 -11.75 -2.31
N PRO A 97 16.36 -10.44 -2.20
CA PRO A 97 15.68 -9.56 -1.25
C PRO A 97 14.16 -9.58 -1.39
N SER A 98 13.68 -9.79 -2.62
CA SER A 98 12.26 -9.78 -2.97
C SER A 98 11.48 -11.00 -2.45
N GLU A 99 12.17 -12.09 -2.13
CA GLU A 99 11.59 -13.35 -1.66
C GLU A 99 11.74 -13.51 -0.14
N ARG A 100 12.31 -12.52 0.56
CA ARG A 100 12.54 -12.55 2.02
C ARG A 100 11.28 -12.76 2.86
N TYR A 101 10.11 -12.41 2.33
CA TYR A 101 8.84 -12.45 3.05
C TYR A 101 7.93 -13.53 2.47
N GLN A 102 7.58 -14.53 3.28
CA GLN A 102 6.62 -15.55 2.88
C GLN A 102 5.21 -14.96 2.68
N ARG A 103 4.92 -13.85 3.37
CA ARG A 103 3.64 -13.16 3.34
C ARG A 103 3.83 -11.67 3.21
N ILE A 104 3.06 -11.02 2.34
CA ILE A 104 3.01 -9.57 2.21
C ILE A 104 1.56 -9.11 2.32
N GLY A 105 1.28 -8.26 3.30
CA GLY A 105 -0.01 -7.60 3.44
C GLY A 105 0.00 -6.20 2.84
N VAL A 106 -1.12 -5.78 2.25
CA VAL A 106 -1.32 -4.41 1.78
C VAL A 106 -2.70 -3.92 2.22
N GLU A 107 -2.71 -2.87 3.03
CA GLU A 107 -3.84 -1.95 3.16
C GLU A 107 -3.70 -0.89 2.06
N LEU A 108 -4.78 -0.59 1.36
CA LEU A 108 -4.81 0.28 0.21
C LEU A 108 -5.85 1.38 0.42
N LYS A 109 -5.41 2.63 0.32
CA LYS A 109 -6.31 3.78 0.25
C LYS A 109 -6.11 4.59 -1.00
N CYS A 110 -7.23 5.00 -1.59
CA CYS A 110 -7.23 5.84 -2.78
C CYS A 110 -7.76 7.25 -2.45
N GLY A 111 -7.05 8.26 -2.95
CA GLY A 111 -7.53 9.65 -2.96
C GLY A 111 -8.63 9.82 -4.00
N GLY A 112 -9.52 10.78 -3.81
CA GLY A 112 -10.55 11.05 -4.81
C GLY A 112 -11.45 12.21 -4.46
N GLU A 113 -11.65 13.10 -5.42
CA GLU A 113 -12.43 14.35 -5.28
C GLU A 113 -13.80 14.11 -4.65
N TYR A 114 -14.48 13.02 -5.01
CA TYR A 114 -15.82 12.74 -4.50
C TYR A 114 -15.83 12.32 -3.02
N GLN A 115 -14.85 11.52 -2.60
CA GLN A 115 -14.75 11.04 -1.21
C GLN A 115 -14.33 12.18 -0.28
N ASP A 116 -13.47 13.07 -0.73
CA ASP A 116 -12.92 14.13 0.11
C ASP A 116 -13.81 15.40 0.13
N PHE A 117 -14.63 15.64 -0.91
CA PHE A 117 -15.47 16.86 -1.01
C PHE A 117 -16.92 16.71 -0.50
N PHE A 118 -17.57 15.55 -0.63
CA PHE A 118 -19.03 15.43 -0.42
C PHE A 118 -19.46 14.80 0.90
N SER A 119 -18.54 14.29 1.70
CA SER A 119 -18.87 13.79 3.03
C SER A 119 -18.39 14.77 4.09
N ASN A 120 -19.33 15.36 4.83
CA ASN A 120 -19.03 16.10 6.05
C ASN A 120 -18.55 15.19 7.20
N THR A 121 -18.18 13.93 6.91
CA THR A 121 -17.88 12.85 7.85
C THR A 121 -16.75 11.91 7.41
N LEU A 122 -16.20 11.97 6.18
CA LEU A 122 -15.07 11.11 5.83
C LEU A 122 -13.78 11.73 6.37
N ALA A 123 -13.04 10.93 7.13
CA ALA A 123 -11.65 11.21 7.44
C ALA A 123 -10.92 11.53 6.12
N SER A 124 -10.12 12.61 6.11
CA SER A 124 -9.29 12.97 4.96
C SER A 124 -8.49 11.76 4.47
N PHE A 125 -8.07 11.75 3.21
CA PHE A 125 -7.18 10.71 2.68
C PHE A 125 -6.04 10.36 3.66
N GLN A 126 -5.39 11.38 4.24
CA GLN A 126 -4.34 11.16 5.26
C GLN A 126 -4.87 10.43 6.49
N GLY A 127 -6.01 10.87 7.03
CA GLY A 127 -6.65 10.24 8.18
C GLY A 127 -6.99 8.77 7.94
N ARG A 128 -7.39 8.42 6.72
CA ARG A 128 -7.67 7.03 6.30
C ARG A 128 -6.38 6.20 6.27
N VAL A 129 -5.32 6.68 5.63
CA VAL A 129 -4.03 5.98 5.60
C VAL A 129 -3.45 5.84 7.02
N ILE A 130 -3.53 6.88 7.85
CA ILE A 130 -3.06 6.84 9.24
C ILE A 130 -3.85 5.81 10.07
N LYS A 131 -5.16 5.66 9.82
CA LYS A 131 -5.98 4.62 10.46
C LYS A 131 -5.46 3.22 10.13
N ASP A 132 -5.09 2.97 8.87
CA ASP A 132 -4.53 1.67 8.47
C ASP A 132 -3.15 1.42 9.07
N ILE A 133 -2.29 2.46 9.13
CA ILE A 133 -1.00 2.37 9.84
C ILE A 133 -1.23 1.96 11.30
N ASN A 134 -2.17 2.60 12.00
CA ASN A 134 -2.48 2.28 13.39
C ASN A 134 -3.03 0.86 13.57
N LYS A 135 -3.83 0.39 12.61
CA LYS A 135 -4.32 -1.00 12.53
C LYS A 135 -3.16 -1.99 12.37
N ILE A 136 -2.19 -1.71 11.50
CA ILE A 136 -0.98 -2.53 11.37
C ILE A 136 -0.13 -2.46 12.64
N ILE A 137 -0.03 -1.30 13.30
CA ILE A 137 0.69 -1.16 14.58
C ILE A 137 0.05 -2.01 15.69
N ALA A 138 -1.29 -2.09 15.73
CA ALA A 138 -1.99 -2.94 16.69
C ALA A 138 -1.64 -4.44 16.51
N GLY A 139 -1.40 -4.86 15.26
CA GLY A 139 -0.70 -6.10 14.94
C GLY A 139 -1.54 -7.18 14.28
N ILE A 140 -0.86 -8.21 13.76
CA ILE A 140 -1.46 -9.35 13.07
C ILE A 140 -1.73 -10.52 14.01
N ASN A 141 -2.71 -11.36 13.66
CA ASN A 141 -2.99 -12.61 14.33
C ASN A 141 -1.95 -13.67 13.93
N THR A 142 -0.99 -13.91 14.83
CA THR A 142 0.14 -14.83 14.63
C THR A 142 -0.28 -16.31 14.58
N GLY A 143 -1.48 -16.67 15.06
CA GLY A 143 -2.01 -18.03 15.01
C GLY A 143 -2.51 -18.46 13.63
N LEU A 144 -2.97 -17.49 12.82
CA LEU A 144 -3.45 -17.72 11.44
C LEU A 144 -2.35 -17.52 10.38
N THR A 145 -1.32 -16.75 10.71
CA THR A 145 -0.31 -16.31 9.73
C THR A 145 0.92 -17.20 9.65
N GLY A 146 1.07 -18.17 10.57
CA GLY A 146 2.30 -18.92 10.74
C GLY A 146 3.38 -18.01 11.34
N GLN A 147 4.13 -18.49 12.33
CA GLN A 147 5.02 -17.65 13.15
C GLN A 147 6.29 -17.11 12.43
N SER A 148 6.28 -16.79 11.13
CA SER A 148 7.49 -16.25 10.49
C SER A 148 7.27 -15.44 9.22
N GLY A 149 7.76 -14.19 9.21
CA GLY A 149 8.18 -13.52 7.98
C GLY A 149 7.10 -12.83 7.15
N ALA A 150 6.27 -12.00 7.81
CA ALA A 150 5.32 -11.14 7.11
C ALA A 150 5.80 -9.68 7.06
N ARG A 151 5.60 -9.01 5.93
CA ARG A 151 5.67 -7.54 5.85
C ARG A 151 4.29 -7.00 5.51
N VAL A 152 3.82 -6.00 6.25
CA VAL A 152 2.51 -5.38 5.99
C VAL A 152 2.70 -3.92 5.65
N TYR A 153 2.19 -3.51 4.50
CA TYR A 153 2.20 -2.15 4.00
C TYR A 153 0.86 -1.46 4.25
N ALA A 154 0.91 -0.18 4.58
CA ALA A 154 -0.15 0.77 4.28
C ALA A 154 0.26 1.56 3.05
N VAL A 155 -0.54 1.47 1.98
CA VAL A 155 -0.28 2.10 0.68
C VAL A 155 -1.38 3.10 0.37
N GLY A 156 -0.99 4.31 0.01
CA GLY A 156 -1.89 5.33 -0.49
C GLY A 156 -1.60 5.62 -1.96
N VAL A 157 -2.65 5.77 -2.78
CA VAL A 157 -2.54 6.27 -4.16
C VAL A 157 -3.40 7.51 -4.34
N THR A 158 -2.81 8.61 -4.78
CA THR A 158 -3.49 9.89 -4.94
C THR A 158 -2.98 10.67 -6.14
N ALA A 159 -3.80 11.59 -6.65
CA ALA A 159 -3.43 12.58 -7.65
C ALA A 159 -3.02 13.93 -7.02
N GLU A 160 -3.34 14.14 -5.74
CA GLU A 160 -3.14 15.42 -5.06
C GLU A 160 -1.81 15.45 -4.30
N PHE A 161 -0.93 16.39 -4.61
CA PHE A 161 0.35 16.50 -3.90
C PHE A 161 0.17 16.89 -2.43
N THR A 162 -0.87 17.66 -2.11
CA THR A 162 -1.18 18.10 -0.73
C THR A 162 -1.56 16.94 0.18
N ASP A 163 -1.99 15.81 -0.39
CA ASP A 163 -2.26 14.60 0.37
C ASP A 163 -0.99 14.00 0.98
N LEU A 164 0.20 14.38 0.52
CA LEU A 164 1.47 13.93 1.10
C LEU A 164 1.86 14.70 2.37
N TYR A 165 1.11 15.72 2.77
CA TYR A 165 1.37 16.46 4.01
C TYR A 165 0.70 15.78 5.22
N GLY A 166 1.13 16.07 6.45
CA GLY A 166 0.45 15.61 7.68
C GLY A 166 0.91 14.26 8.23
N PHE A 167 1.85 13.58 7.57
CA PHE A 167 2.42 12.32 8.04
C PHE A 167 3.61 12.49 9.01
N GLU A 168 3.91 13.72 9.46
CA GLU A 168 4.96 13.99 10.45
C GLU A 168 4.71 13.25 11.77
N SER A 169 3.43 13.04 12.12
CA SER A 169 3.03 12.27 13.30
C SER A 169 3.49 10.81 13.24
N ILE A 170 3.60 10.22 12.05
CA ILE A 170 4.04 8.83 11.85
C ILE A 170 5.54 8.68 12.08
N ALA A 171 6.36 9.72 11.86
CA ALA A 171 7.79 9.67 12.14
C ALA A 171 8.13 9.28 13.59
N ARG A 172 7.19 9.51 14.54
CA ARG A 172 7.32 9.11 15.95
C ARG A 172 7.30 7.59 16.16
N THR A 173 6.84 6.82 15.19
CA THR A 173 6.89 5.35 15.20
C THR A 173 8.29 4.79 14.93
N GLY A 174 9.26 5.66 14.61
CA GLY A 174 10.61 5.26 14.20
C GLY A 174 10.69 4.76 12.75
N MET A 175 9.56 4.71 12.05
CA MET A 175 9.45 4.29 10.66
C MET A 175 8.96 5.47 9.82
N GLN A 176 9.59 5.68 8.66
CA GLN A 176 9.30 6.83 7.80
C GLN A 176 8.36 6.43 6.67
N VAL A 177 7.39 7.30 6.38
CA VAL A 177 6.61 7.22 5.14
C VAL A 177 7.55 7.55 3.97
N ARG A 178 7.33 6.87 2.84
CA ARG A 178 8.02 7.09 1.58
C ARG A 178 6.99 7.36 0.50
N TYR A 179 7.39 8.00 -0.58
CA TYR A 179 6.53 8.10 -1.76
C TYR A 179 7.31 8.00 -3.07
N TRP A 180 6.62 7.49 -4.07
CA TRP A 180 7.00 7.55 -5.47
C TRP A 180 6.05 8.51 -6.21
N GLN A 181 6.59 9.21 -7.21
CA GLN A 181 5.85 10.11 -8.07
C GLN A 181 6.03 9.67 -9.51
N SER A 182 4.92 9.51 -10.22
CA SER A 182 4.94 9.23 -11.65
C SER A 182 5.37 10.47 -12.44
N PRO A 183 6.07 10.31 -13.57
CA PRO A 183 6.20 11.40 -14.54
C PRO A 183 4.83 11.95 -14.96
N PRO A 184 4.67 13.27 -15.15
CA PRO A 184 3.44 13.84 -15.71
C PRO A 184 3.23 13.33 -17.14
N LEU A 185 1.97 13.19 -17.57
CA LEU A 185 1.62 12.93 -18.97
C LEU A 185 0.97 14.17 -19.58
N GLN A 186 0.86 14.19 -20.91
CA GLN A 186 0.14 15.25 -21.61
C GLN A 186 -1.33 15.26 -21.13
N ASN A 187 -1.73 16.33 -20.45
CA ASN A 187 -3.07 16.58 -19.89
C ASN A 187 -3.45 15.82 -18.60
N THR A 188 -2.50 15.20 -17.88
CA THR A 188 -2.78 14.65 -16.53
C THR A 188 -1.64 14.94 -15.57
N ASP A 189 -1.97 15.37 -14.36
CA ASP A 189 -0.97 15.57 -13.31
C ASP A 189 -0.34 14.25 -12.85
N SER A 190 0.72 14.36 -12.06
CA SER A 190 1.42 13.20 -11.51
C SER A 190 0.50 12.41 -10.57
N LEU A 191 0.59 11.08 -10.61
CA LEU A 191 0.11 10.23 -9.53
C LEU A 191 1.23 10.01 -8.50
N TYR A 192 0.81 9.88 -7.25
CA TYR A 192 1.68 9.62 -6.12
C TYR A 192 1.28 8.30 -5.47
N VAL A 193 2.27 7.45 -5.22
CA VAL A 193 2.13 6.23 -4.43
C VAL A 193 2.94 6.43 -3.16
N LEU A 194 2.28 6.54 -2.02
CA LEU A 194 2.95 6.57 -0.72
C LEU A 194 2.85 5.22 -0.03
N TRP A 195 3.82 4.90 0.80
CA TRP A 195 3.76 3.71 1.64
C TRP A 195 4.47 3.89 2.97
N TRP A 196 4.00 3.09 3.92
CA TRP A 196 4.63 2.79 5.20
C TRP A 196 4.54 1.28 5.39
N TYR A 197 5.47 0.66 6.10
CA TYR A 197 5.39 -0.78 6.36
C TYR A 197 5.91 -1.17 7.74
N ARG A 198 5.53 -2.37 8.18
CA ARG A 198 6.08 -3.04 9.34
C ARG A 198 6.36 -4.50 9.05
N ASP A 199 7.50 -4.99 9.54
CA ASP A 199 7.85 -6.40 9.52
C ASP A 199 7.37 -7.09 10.80
N PHE A 200 6.78 -8.28 10.64
CA PHE A 200 6.37 -9.17 11.71
C PHE A 200 7.22 -10.44 11.63
N ARG A 201 7.92 -10.72 12.74
CA ARG A 201 8.78 -11.88 12.89
C ARG A 201 8.01 -13.03 13.50
#